data_AF-B9M1K0-F1
#
_entry.id   AF-B9M1K0-F1
#
_cell.length_a   1.000
_cell.length_b   1.000
_cell.length_c   1.000
_cell.angle_alpha   90.00
_cell.angle_beta   90.00
_cell.angle_gamma   90.00
#
_symmetry.space_group_name_H-M   'P 1'
#
loop_
_entity.id
_entity.type
_entity.pdbx_description
1 polymer ?
#
loop_
_entity_poly.entity_id
_entity_poly.type
_entity_poly.pdbx_seq_one_letter_code
_entity_poly.pdbx_strand_id
1 'polypeptide(L)'
;MKLSEMISSFRSEPIQTISQWQDKRFLWVFMAVLSLFMVILAHSVFQIWLYMRPCEQCVYIRLAFFAMAFGGVVAAIKPSNPGLKIVGYLFAIWGSFKGVLYSIKLNKIHHAAHSDDIFGVQGCSPEPTFPFHLPLDKWSPEWFKPTGDCGYDNPIIPDGAQLSNLQKAITDFYSEGWYLWPPSHFMNMAQCTVITFGVVLLFLVVAAACWIVTLWRKRHSVTHTESSACTGNLHKA
;
A
#
# COMPACT_ATOMS: atom_id res chain seq x y z
N MET A 1 18.42 20.21 -0.37
CA MET A 1 19.47 19.31 -0.89
C MET A 1 19.43 19.42 -2.40
N LYS A 2 20.54 19.75 -3.06
CA LYS A 2 20.54 19.94 -4.52
C LYS A 2 20.44 18.57 -5.22
N LEU A 3 19.67 18.49 -6.31
CA LEU A 3 19.45 17.24 -7.05
C LEU A 3 20.76 16.64 -7.60
N SER A 4 21.73 17.49 -7.96
CA SER A 4 23.05 17.09 -8.45
C SER A 4 23.89 16.34 -7.41
N GLU A 5 23.87 16.80 -6.16
CA GLU A 5 24.57 16.16 -5.04
C GLU A 5 23.95 14.80 -4.72
N MET A 6 22.61 14.72 -4.79
CA MET A 6 21.86 13.48 -4.57
C MET A 6 22.24 12.38 -5.56
N ILE A 7 22.36 12.73 -6.85
CA ILE A 7 22.74 11.80 -7.92
C ILE A 7 24.19 11.34 -7.78
N SER A 8 25.09 12.26 -7.39
CA SER A 8 26.50 11.94 -7.18
C SER A 8 26.71 10.96 -6.01
N SER A 9 26.08 11.21 -4.85
CA SER A 9 26.18 10.34 -3.67
C SER A 9 25.53 8.97 -3.88
N PHE A 10 24.44 8.89 -4.65
CA PHE A 10 23.82 7.62 -5.01
C PHE A 10 24.75 6.74 -5.86
N ARG A 11 25.54 7.36 -6.75
CA ARG A 11 26.47 6.65 -7.64
C ARG A 11 27.71 6.14 -6.89
N SER A 12 28.16 6.82 -5.84
CA SER A 12 29.32 6.40 -5.06
C SER A 12 28.97 5.38 -3.97
N GLU A 13 27.91 5.62 -3.20
CA GLU A 13 27.52 4.76 -2.07
C GLU A 13 25.99 4.55 -2.02
N PRO A 14 25.43 3.70 -2.89
CA PRO A 14 23.98 3.56 -3.03
C PRO A 14 23.31 3.04 -1.75
N ILE A 15 23.93 2.07 -1.08
CA ILE A 15 23.37 1.43 0.13
C ILE A 15 23.30 2.43 1.30
N GLN A 16 24.36 3.20 1.53
CA GLN A 16 24.41 4.16 2.63
C GLN A 16 23.44 5.32 2.39
N THR A 17 23.38 5.83 1.15
CA THR A 17 22.48 6.91 0.75
C THR A 17 21.02 6.53 0.97
N ILE A 18 20.60 5.34 0.53
CA ILE A 18 19.23 4.83 0.73
C ILE A 18 18.90 4.71 2.23
N SER A 19 19.84 4.20 3.04
CA SER A 19 19.63 4.09 4.49
C SER A 19 19.46 5.46 5.15
N GLN A 20 20.27 6.46 4.78
CA GLN A 20 20.18 7.81 5.33
C GLN A 20 18.88 8.53 4.96
N TRP A 21 18.33 8.25 3.77
CA TRP A 21 17.05 8.83 3.35
C TRP A 21 15.90 8.33 4.22
N GLN A 22 15.93 7.07 4.67
CA GLN A 22 14.93 6.52 5.58
C GLN A 22 14.94 7.16 6.97
N ASP A 23 16.03 7.84 7.35
CA ASP A 23 16.08 8.61 8.61
C ASP A 23 15.35 9.96 8.48
N LYS A 24 14.94 10.35 7.27
CA LYS A 24 14.13 11.55 7.04
C LYS A 24 12.65 11.23 7.24
N ARG A 25 12.01 11.98 8.15
CA ARG A 25 10.55 11.90 8.41
C ARG A 25 9.71 12.09 7.15
N PHE A 26 10.21 12.91 6.21
CA PHE A 26 9.52 13.25 4.98
C PHE A 26 9.07 12.02 4.19
N LEU A 27 9.92 10.99 4.04
CA LEU A 27 9.55 9.79 3.26
C LEU A 27 8.42 8.99 3.92
N TRP A 28 8.47 8.84 5.23
CA TRP A 28 7.45 8.12 5.99
C TRP A 28 6.11 8.85 6.01
N VAL A 29 6.14 10.18 6.18
CA VAL A 29 4.94 11.03 6.08
C VAL A 29 4.38 11.00 4.67
N PHE A 30 5.23 11.09 3.65
CA PHE A 30 4.80 11.03 2.24
C PHE A 30 4.08 9.71 1.94
N MET A 31 4.64 8.58 2.38
CA MET A 31 3.97 7.28 2.26
C MET A 31 2.61 7.27 2.96
N ALA A 32 2.53 7.76 4.20
CA ALA A 32 1.28 7.79 4.95
C ALA A 32 0.20 8.67 4.31
N VAL A 33 0.59 9.87 3.85
CA VAL A 33 -0.29 10.81 3.16
C VAL A 33 -0.79 10.20 1.85
N LEU A 34 0.09 9.59 1.06
CA LEU A 34 -0.30 8.97 -0.21
C LEU A 34 -1.25 7.78 -0.01
N SER A 35 -0.98 6.93 0.98
CA SER A 35 -1.88 5.81 1.32
C SER A 35 -3.26 6.31 1.77
N LEU A 36 -3.31 7.34 2.62
CA LEU A 36 -4.58 7.90 3.08
C LEU A 36 -5.34 8.61 1.95
N PHE A 37 -4.62 9.35 1.09
CA PHE A 37 -5.18 10.02 -0.07
C PHE A 37 -5.88 9.03 -1.01
N MET A 38 -5.24 7.88 -1.30
CA MET A 38 -5.85 6.85 -2.14
C MET A 38 -7.14 6.28 -1.53
N VAL A 39 -7.18 6.08 -0.21
CA VAL A 39 -8.39 5.59 0.49
C VAL A 39 -9.50 6.63 0.46
N ILE A 40 -9.18 7.90 0.73
CA ILE A 40 -10.17 9.00 0.69
C ILE A 40 -10.71 9.17 -0.72
N LEU A 41 -9.86 9.11 -1.74
CA LEU A 41 -10.28 9.19 -3.13
C LEU A 41 -11.22 8.03 -3.48
N ALA A 42 -10.86 6.80 -3.10
CA ALA A 42 -11.69 5.64 -3.38
C ALA A 42 -13.07 5.68 -2.68
N HIS A 43 -13.13 6.24 -1.48
CA HIS A 43 -14.39 6.38 -0.76
C HIS A 43 -15.22 7.57 -1.26
N SER A 44 -14.62 8.75 -1.35
CA SER A 44 -15.35 9.99 -1.66
C SER A 44 -15.75 10.07 -3.13
N VAL A 45 -14.86 9.67 -4.04
CA VAL A 45 -15.10 9.78 -5.49
C VAL A 45 -15.78 8.53 -6.02
N PHE A 46 -15.21 7.33 -5.82
CA PHE A 46 -15.78 6.13 -6.42
C PHE A 46 -17.04 5.65 -5.71
N GLN A 47 -17.02 5.56 -4.37
CA GLN A 47 -18.17 5.05 -3.63
C GLN A 47 -19.31 6.06 -3.50
N ILE A 48 -19.03 7.29 -3.05
CA ILE A 48 -20.09 8.28 -2.79
C ILE A 48 -20.51 9.01 -4.06
N TRP A 49 -19.56 9.51 -4.86
CA TRP A 49 -19.89 10.37 -6.01
C TRP A 49 -20.25 9.59 -7.28
N LEU A 50 -19.59 8.45 -7.55
CA LEU A 50 -19.88 7.59 -8.70
C LEU A 50 -20.78 6.39 -8.39
N TYR A 51 -21.25 6.25 -7.14
CA TYR A 51 -22.13 5.15 -6.73
C TYR A 51 -21.59 3.74 -7.04
N MET A 52 -20.26 3.55 -7.01
CA MET A 52 -19.63 2.24 -7.17
C MET A 52 -19.60 1.53 -5.82
N ARG A 53 -20.24 0.36 -5.72
CA ARG A 53 -20.38 -0.35 -4.44
C ARG A 53 -19.08 -1.08 -4.07
N PRO A 54 -18.54 -0.88 -2.85
CA PRO A 54 -17.36 -1.63 -2.43
C PRO A 54 -17.67 -3.12 -2.24
N CYS A 55 -16.78 -3.94 -2.79
CA CYS A 55 -16.79 -5.38 -2.64
C CYS A 55 -15.99 -5.85 -1.41
N GLU A 56 -16.06 -7.14 -1.06
CA GLU A 56 -15.30 -7.73 0.06
C GLU A 56 -13.78 -7.52 -0.10
N GLN A 57 -13.22 -7.77 -1.30
CA GLN A 57 -11.79 -7.56 -1.53
C GLN A 57 -11.41 -6.08 -1.52
N CYS A 58 -12.34 -5.21 -1.92
CA CYS A 58 -12.17 -3.77 -1.96
C CYS A 58 -12.01 -3.19 -0.53
N VAL A 59 -12.80 -3.67 0.43
CA VAL A 59 -12.65 -3.28 1.84
C VAL A 59 -11.36 -3.82 2.46
N TYR A 60 -10.89 -5.00 2.04
CA TYR A 60 -9.57 -5.51 2.46
C TYR A 60 -8.40 -4.71 1.87
N ILE A 61 -8.52 -4.23 0.63
CA ILE A 61 -7.54 -3.33 0.02
C ILE A 61 -7.48 -1.99 0.77
N ARG A 62 -8.63 -1.45 1.19
CA ARG A 62 -8.68 -0.24 2.04
C ARG A 62 -7.97 -0.48 3.37
N LEU A 63 -8.21 -1.62 4.02
CA LEU A 63 -7.50 -1.99 5.25
C LEU A 63 -5.98 -2.07 5.04
N ALA A 64 -5.53 -2.62 3.90
CA ALA A 64 -4.10 -2.67 3.56
C ALA A 64 -3.48 -1.27 3.46
N PHE A 65 -4.15 -0.31 2.81
CA PHE A 65 -3.69 1.09 2.78
C PHE A 65 -3.73 1.75 4.16
N PHE A 66 -4.74 1.49 4.99
CA PHE A 66 -4.76 1.98 6.37
C PHE A 66 -3.61 1.43 7.21
N ALA A 67 -3.27 0.14 7.06
CA ALA A 67 -2.14 -0.47 7.73
C ALA A 67 -0.80 0.17 7.29
N MET A 68 -0.64 0.45 6.00
CA MET A 68 0.53 1.19 5.49
C MET A 68 0.59 2.62 6.03
N ALA A 69 -0.54 3.33 6.06
CA ALA A 69 -0.61 4.67 6.61
C ALA A 69 -0.21 4.68 8.10
N PHE A 70 -0.72 3.72 8.87
CA PHE A 70 -0.33 3.53 10.27
C PHE A 70 1.17 3.25 10.42
N GLY A 71 1.73 2.34 9.61
CA GLY A 71 3.17 2.04 9.61
C GLY A 71 4.02 3.27 9.29
N GLY A 72 3.58 4.09 8.32
CA GLY A 72 4.23 5.36 7.97
C GLY A 72 4.19 6.39 9.10
N VAL A 73 3.05 6.56 9.77
CA VAL A 73 2.92 7.46 10.92
C VAL A 73 3.83 7.00 12.07
N VAL A 74 3.82 5.71 12.41
CA VAL A 74 4.64 5.16 13.51
C VAL A 74 6.13 5.39 13.26
N ALA A 75 6.62 5.10 12.05
CA ALA A 75 8.01 5.34 11.70
C ALA A 75 8.37 6.84 11.62
N ALA A 76 7.42 7.71 11.27
CA ALA A 76 7.63 9.15 11.18
C ALA A 76 7.87 9.84 12.54
N ILE A 77 7.36 9.30 13.65
CA ILE A 77 7.50 9.89 15.00
C ILE A 77 9.00 10.08 15.33
N LYS A 78 9.78 8.99 15.24
CA LYS A 78 11.22 9.02 15.50
C LYS A 78 11.92 8.02 14.56
N PRO A 79 12.21 8.41 13.30
CA PRO A 79 12.77 7.51 12.30
C PRO A 79 14.20 7.05 12.65
N SER A 80 14.89 7.76 13.55
CA SER A 80 16.20 7.35 14.08
C SER A 80 16.12 6.23 15.12
N ASN A 81 14.95 5.96 15.70
CA ASN A 81 14.78 4.85 16.64
C ASN A 81 14.57 3.54 15.87
N PRO A 82 15.48 2.56 15.98
CA PRO A 82 15.36 1.29 15.26
C PRO A 82 14.08 0.52 15.63
N GLY A 83 13.59 0.62 16.87
CA GLY A 83 12.37 -0.08 17.30
C GLY A 83 11.12 0.41 16.56
N LEU A 84 10.91 1.73 16.52
CA LEU A 84 9.76 2.32 15.80
C LEU A 84 9.86 2.11 14.29
N LYS A 85 11.08 2.13 13.74
CA LYS A 85 11.32 1.84 12.33
C LYS A 85 10.95 0.38 11.99
N ILE A 86 11.31 -0.59 12.85
CA ILE A 86 10.92 -2.00 12.67
C ILE A 86 9.40 -2.14 12.70
N VAL A 87 8.72 -1.54 13.68
CA VAL A 87 7.25 -1.58 13.77
C VAL A 87 6.61 -0.98 12.52
N GLY A 88 7.09 0.18 12.06
CA GLY A 88 6.60 0.81 10.84
C GLY A 88 6.79 -0.06 9.59
N TYR A 89 7.96 -0.69 9.44
CA TYR A 89 8.23 -1.65 8.36
C TYR A 89 7.33 -2.89 8.44
N LEU A 90 7.09 -3.43 9.63
CA LEU A 90 6.20 -4.59 9.80
C LEU A 90 4.80 -4.27 9.28
N PHE A 91 4.21 -3.14 9.68
CA PHE A 91 2.89 -2.72 9.20
C PHE A 91 2.88 -2.40 7.70
N ALA A 92 3.90 -1.69 7.20
CA ALA A 92 3.97 -1.31 5.79
C ALA A 92 4.17 -2.52 4.85
N ILE A 93 5.06 -3.44 5.21
CA ILE A 93 5.31 -4.67 4.44
C ILE A 93 4.10 -5.60 4.53
N TRP A 94 3.54 -5.80 5.73
CA TRP A 94 2.34 -6.62 5.89
C TRP A 94 1.16 -6.06 5.10
N GLY A 95 0.92 -4.76 5.20
CA GLY A 95 -0.13 -4.06 4.44
C GLY A 95 0.07 -4.21 2.93
N SER A 96 1.28 -3.93 2.42
CA SER A 96 1.57 -4.03 0.99
C SER A 96 1.44 -5.47 0.49
N PHE A 97 1.97 -6.45 1.23
CA PHE A 97 1.88 -7.87 0.87
C PHE A 97 0.43 -8.37 0.83
N LYS A 98 -0.36 -8.07 1.86
CA LYS A 98 -1.78 -8.39 1.90
C LYS A 98 -2.55 -7.67 0.79
N GLY A 99 -2.23 -6.41 0.52
CA GLY A 99 -2.77 -5.63 -0.58
C GLY A 99 -2.57 -6.30 -1.94
N VAL A 100 -1.35 -6.79 -2.22
CA VAL A 100 -1.07 -7.59 -3.44
C VAL A 100 -1.96 -8.83 -3.50
N LEU A 101 -2.05 -9.60 -2.42
CA LEU A 101 -2.86 -10.84 -2.39
C LEU A 101 -4.35 -10.57 -2.64
N TYR A 102 -4.92 -9.56 -1.99
CA TYR A 102 -6.32 -9.18 -2.17
C TYR A 102 -6.59 -8.67 -3.59
N SER A 103 -5.66 -7.89 -4.14
CA SER A 103 -5.79 -7.35 -5.50
C SER A 103 -5.65 -8.45 -6.56
N ILE A 104 -4.76 -9.44 -6.37
CA ILE A 104 -4.68 -10.62 -7.25
C ILE A 104 -5.97 -11.43 -7.18
N LYS A 105 -6.52 -11.66 -5.98
CA LYS A 105 -7.78 -12.39 -5.80
C LYS A 105 -8.93 -11.66 -6.50
N LEU A 106 -9.03 -10.34 -6.33
CA LEU A 106 -10.02 -9.52 -7.02
C LEU A 106 -9.87 -9.60 -8.54
N ASN A 107 -8.64 -9.53 -9.06
CA ASN A 107 -8.41 -9.61 -10.50
C ASN A 107 -8.84 -10.97 -11.08
N LYS A 108 -8.57 -12.06 -10.36
CA LYS A 108 -9.02 -13.41 -10.77
C LYS A 108 -10.56 -13.50 -10.82
N ILE A 109 -11.23 -12.95 -9.80
CA ILE A 109 -12.70 -12.92 -9.77
C ILE A 109 -13.25 -12.04 -10.89
N HIS A 110 -12.65 -10.87 -11.13
CA HIS A 110 -13.07 -9.97 -12.20
C HIS A 110 -12.94 -10.62 -13.58
N HIS A 111 -11.83 -11.32 -13.85
CA HIS A 111 -11.68 -12.08 -15.09
C HIS A 111 -12.71 -13.21 -15.20
N ALA A 112 -12.90 -13.99 -14.14
CA ALA A 112 -13.88 -15.09 -14.15
C ALA A 112 -15.31 -14.58 -14.35
N ALA A 113 -15.68 -13.46 -13.74
CA ALA A 113 -17.02 -12.85 -13.87
C ALA A 113 -17.32 -12.31 -15.27
N HIS A 114 -16.28 -11.93 -16.03
CA HIS A 114 -16.40 -11.39 -17.40
C HIS A 114 -16.02 -12.40 -18.49
N SER A 115 -15.71 -13.64 -18.12
CA SER A 115 -15.45 -14.76 -19.04
C SER A 115 -16.55 -15.80 -18.94
N ASP A 116 -16.76 -16.61 -19.98
CA ASP A 116 -17.75 -17.70 -20.01
C ASP A 116 -17.46 -18.88 -19.03
N ASP A 117 -16.51 -18.73 -18.10
CA ASP A 117 -16.11 -19.75 -17.13
C ASP A 117 -17.00 -19.75 -15.88
N ILE A 118 -18.13 -20.46 -15.98
CA ILE A 118 -19.19 -20.56 -14.95
C ILE A 118 -18.71 -21.33 -13.69
N PHE A 119 -17.60 -22.08 -13.77
CA PHE A 119 -17.13 -22.96 -12.68
C PHE A 119 -16.04 -22.36 -11.78
N GLY A 120 -15.60 -21.12 -12.02
CA GLY A 120 -14.49 -20.49 -11.29
C GLY A 120 -14.88 -19.51 -10.17
N VAL A 121 -16.17 -19.22 -9.99
CA VAL A 121 -16.64 -18.20 -9.05
C VAL A 121 -16.64 -18.70 -7.60
N GLN A 122 -15.45 -18.69 -6.99
CA GLN A 122 -15.36 -18.55 -5.53
C GLN A 122 -15.78 -17.10 -5.20
N GLY A 123 -17.10 -16.88 -5.17
CA GLY A 123 -17.74 -15.60 -4.92
C GLY A 123 -17.27 -14.98 -3.61
N CYS A 124 -17.35 -13.66 -3.53
CA CYS A 124 -17.09 -12.95 -2.29
C CYS A 124 -18.20 -13.18 -1.27
N SER A 125 -17.82 -13.19 0.00
CA SER A 125 -18.78 -13.29 1.10
C SER A 125 -19.39 -11.91 1.39
N PRO A 126 -20.71 -11.80 1.59
CA PRO A 126 -21.32 -10.58 2.10
C PRO A 126 -20.89 -10.28 3.55
N GLU A 127 -20.39 -11.29 4.29
CA GLU A 127 -19.79 -11.12 5.60
C GLU A 127 -18.25 -11.17 5.50
N PRO A 128 -17.55 -10.04 5.66
CA PRO A 128 -16.09 -9.99 5.59
C PRO A 128 -15.45 -10.57 6.85
N THR A 129 -14.37 -11.34 6.68
CA THR A 129 -13.53 -11.85 7.76
C THR A 129 -12.21 -11.09 7.81
N PHE A 130 -12.14 -10.09 8.69
CA PHE A 130 -10.92 -9.29 8.85
C PHE A 130 -9.81 -10.06 9.58
N PRO A 131 -8.54 -9.73 9.31
CA PRO A 131 -7.42 -10.24 10.08
C PRO A 131 -7.63 -10.04 11.59
N PHE A 132 -7.27 -11.04 12.39
CA PHE A 132 -7.48 -11.08 13.84
C PHE A 132 -8.95 -11.02 14.31
N HIS A 133 -9.91 -11.29 13.41
CA HIS A 133 -11.35 -11.28 13.70
C HIS A 133 -11.87 -9.94 14.27
N LEU A 134 -11.26 -8.82 13.89
CA LEU A 134 -11.77 -7.50 14.27
C LEU A 134 -13.11 -7.22 13.57
N PRO A 135 -14.17 -6.79 14.28
CA PRO A 135 -15.45 -6.46 13.70
C PRO A 135 -15.45 -5.05 13.09
N LEU A 136 -14.54 -4.79 12.13
CA LEU A 136 -14.37 -3.47 11.49
C LEU A 136 -15.60 -3.04 10.69
N ASP A 137 -16.33 -4.01 10.13
CA ASP A 137 -17.63 -3.84 9.49
C ASP A 137 -18.69 -3.29 10.46
N LYS A 138 -18.61 -3.63 11.75
CA LYS A 138 -19.53 -3.13 12.78
C LYS A 138 -19.06 -1.80 13.37
N TRP A 139 -17.75 -1.62 13.52
CA TRP A 139 -17.18 -0.38 14.09
C TRP A 139 -17.26 0.81 13.12
N SER A 140 -17.02 0.58 11.83
CA SER A 140 -17.05 1.63 10.80
C SER A 140 -17.61 1.07 9.48
N PRO A 141 -18.94 0.87 9.42
CA PRO A 141 -19.60 0.23 8.28
C PRO A 141 -19.44 1.02 6.99
N GLU A 142 -19.40 2.35 7.05
CA GLU A 142 -19.23 3.22 5.88
C GLU A 142 -17.97 2.90 5.07
N TRP A 143 -16.91 2.47 5.76
CA TRP A 143 -15.60 2.22 5.17
C TRP A 143 -15.35 0.73 4.89
N PHE A 144 -15.83 -0.15 5.77
CA PHE A 144 -15.46 -1.56 5.81
C PHE A 144 -16.62 -2.54 5.58
N LYS A 145 -17.86 -2.07 5.40
CA LYS A 145 -18.97 -2.96 5.04
C LYS A 145 -19.04 -3.13 3.52
N PRO A 146 -18.95 -4.36 2.99
CA PRO A 146 -19.17 -4.61 1.57
C PRO A 146 -20.66 -4.44 1.23
N THR A 147 -20.95 -3.85 0.08
CA THR A 147 -22.32 -3.62 -0.42
C THR A 147 -22.49 -4.05 -1.88
N GLY A 148 -21.41 -4.48 -2.54
CA GLY A 148 -21.40 -4.91 -3.94
C GLY A 148 -20.73 -6.27 -4.11
N ASP A 149 -21.00 -6.88 -5.26
CA ASP A 149 -20.42 -8.17 -5.64
C ASP A 149 -19.02 -7.98 -6.20
N CYS A 150 -18.11 -8.88 -5.86
CA CYS A 150 -16.75 -8.83 -6.40
C CYS A 150 -16.74 -9.07 -7.91
N GLY A 151 -15.94 -8.28 -8.60
CA GLY A 151 -15.80 -8.36 -10.05
C GLY A 151 -16.64 -7.32 -10.79
N TYR A 152 -17.73 -6.83 -10.20
CA TYR A 152 -18.58 -5.80 -10.79
C TYR A 152 -18.25 -4.42 -10.22
N ASP A 153 -17.55 -3.61 -11.02
CA ASP A 153 -17.05 -2.29 -10.62
C ASP A 153 -17.80 -1.14 -11.32
N ASN A 154 -19.04 -1.38 -11.78
CA ASN A 154 -19.85 -0.39 -12.47
C ASN A 154 -20.66 0.51 -11.49
N PRO A 155 -20.95 1.77 -11.85
CA PRO A 155 -21.85 2.64 -11.11
C PRO A 155 -23.26 2.05 -10.98
N ILE A 156 -23.81 2.00 -9.75
CA ILE A 156 -25.21 1.61 -9.50
C ILE A 156 -25.94 2.81 -8.89
N ILE A 157 -26.54 3.61 -9.76
CA ILE A 157 -27.23 4.84 -9.41
C ILE A 157 -28.58 4.50 -8.73
N PRO A 158 -28.89 5.07 -7.55
CA PRO A 158 -30.20 4.90 -6.91
C PRO A 158 -31.34 5.53 -7.73
N ASP A 159 -32.51 4.89 -7.73
CA ASP A 159 -33.71 5.42 -8.39
C ASP A 159 -34.08 6.81 -7.84
N GLY A 160 -34.17 7.81 -8.73
CA GLY A 160 -34.50 9.19 -8.38
C GLY A 160 -33.31 10.10 -8.02
N ALA A 161 -32.07 9.62 -8.12
CA ALA A 161 -30.89 10.47 -7.94
C ALA A 161 -30.79 11.53 -9.06
N GLN A 162 -30.72 12.82 -8.69
CA GLN A 162 -30.44 13.89 -9.64
C GLN A 162 -28.93 14.02 -9.84
N LEU A 163 -28.41 13.55 -10.97
CA LEU A 163 -27.00 13.67 -11.30
C LEU A 163 -26.72 15.01 -12.00
N SER A 164 -25.60 15.62 -11.65
CA SER A 164 -25.07 16.74 -12.43
C SER A 164 -24.60 16.26 -13.82
N ASN A 165 -24.52 17.17 -14.80
CA ASN A 165 -24.09 16.83 -16.17
C ASN A 165 -22.71 16.13 -16.21
N LEU A 166 -21.77 16.60 -15.37
CA LEU A 166 -20.44 16.01 -15.28
C LEU A 166 -20.48 14.62 -14.63
N GLN A 167 -21.24 14.48 -13.54
CA GLN A 167 -21.38 13.20 -12.85
C GLN A 167 -22.00 12.15 -13.77
N LYS A 168 -23.06 12.52 -14.51
CA LYS A 168 -23.69 11.66 -15.51
C LYS A 168 -22.71 11.25 -16.61
N ALA A 169 -21.96 12.21 -17.17
CA ALA A 169 -20.98 11.92 -18.21
C ALA A 169 -19.91 10.91 -17.73
N ILE A 170 -19.46 11.03 -16.47
CA ILE A 170 -18.47 10.11 -15.91
C ILE A 170 -19.08 8.76 -15.54
N THR A 171 -20.31 8.72 -14.99
CA THR A 171 -20.99 7.44 -14.72
C THR A 171 -21.28 6.67 -16.01
N ASP A 172 -21.66 7.38 -17.08
CA ASP A 172 -21.89 6.78 -18.40
C ASP A 172 -20.58 6.27 -19.00
N PHE A 173 -19.48 7.02 -18.83
CA PHE A 173 -18.14 6.62 -19.26
C PHE A 173 -17.61 5.35 -18.56
N TYR A 174 -18.01 5.11 -17.31
CA TYR A 174 -17.65 3.92 -16.53
C TYR A 174 -18.79 2.89 -16.41
N SER A 175 -19.80 2.96 -17.30
CA SER A 175 -20.98 2.08 -17.25
C SER A 175 -20.66 0.59 -17.34
N GLU A 176 -19.59 0.23 -18.06
CA GLU A 176 -19.09 -1.15 -18.19
C GLU A 176 -18.10 -1.55 -17.09
N GLY A 177 -17.89 -0.70 -16.08
CA GLY A 177 -16.95 -0.93 -15.00
C GLY A 177 -15.75 0.02 -15.02
N TRP A 178 -14.99 0.01 -13.92
CA TRP A 178 -13.83 0.87 -13.78
C TRP A 178 -12.61 0.32 -14.52
N TYR A 179 -12.11 1.10 -15.48
CA TYR A 179 -10.84 0.90 -16.18
C TYR A 179 -10.03 2.18 -16.14
N LEU A 180 -8.70 2.11 -16.17
CA LEU A 180 -7.88 3.32 -16.25
C LEU A 180 -8.21 4.13 -17.52
N TRP A 181 -8.50 3.42 -18.61
CA TRP A 181 -9.06 3.98 -19.84
C TRP A 181 -10.17 3.07 -20.41
N PRO A 182 -11.45 3.43 -20.20
CA PRO A 182 -12.61 2.63 -20.63
C PRO A 182 -12.71 2.32 -22.12
N PRO A 183 -12.45 3.26 -23.08
CA PRO A 183 -12.65 2.97 -24.50
C PRO A 183 -11.79 1.83 -25.09
N SER A 184 -10.71 1.45 -24.42
CA SER A 184 -9.87 0.31 -24.82
C SER A 184 -9.73 -0.73 -23.72
N HIS A 185 -10.60 -0.71 -22.70
CA HIS A 185 -10.54 -1.53 -21.48
C HIS A 185 -9.13 -1.67 -20.92
N PHE A 186 -8.35 -0.58 -20.96
CA PHE A 186 -6.95 -0.61 -20.56
C PHE A 186 -6.86 -0.57 -19.04
N MET A 187 -6.52 -1.72 -18.48
CA MET A 187 -6.19 -1.98 -17.08
C MET A 187 -7.34 -1.72 -16.09
N ASN A 188 -7.79 -2.76 -15.40
CA ASN A 188 -8.86 -2.67 -14.40
C ASN A 188 -8.34 -2.17 -13.03
N MET A 189 -9.27 -1.94 -12.09
CA MET A 189 -8.94 -1.46 -10.74
C MET A 189 -8.03 -2.44 -9.99
N ALA A 190 -8.26 -3.74 -10.14
CA ALA A 190 -7.50 -4.78 -9.47
C ALA A 190 -6.03 -4.83 -9.97
N GLN A 191 -5.80 -4.68 -11.27
CA GLN A 191 -4.47 -4.62 -11.87
C GLN A 191 -3.71 -3.36 -11.42
N CYS A 192 -4.36 -2.20 -11.43
CA CYS A 192 -3.78 -0.96 -10.93
C CYS A 192 -3.32 -1.09 -9.46
N THR A 193 -4.16 -1.71 -8.63
CA THR A 193 -3.86 -1.91 -7.21
C THR A 193 -2.77 -2.96 -6.99
N VAL A 194 -2.76 -4.09 -7.72
CA VAL A 194 -1.66 -5.07 -7.70
C VAL A 194 -0.33 -4.41 -8.01
N ILE A 195 -0.26 -3.64 -9.11
CA ILE A 195 0.97 -2.97 -9.53
C ILE A 195 1.42 -1.98 -8.47
N THR A 196 0.50 -1.15 -7.95
CA THR A 196 0.81 -0.16 -6.92
C THR A 196 1.38 -0.81 -5.67
N PHE A 197 0.70 -1.80 -5.09
CA PHE A 197 1.20 -2.50 -3.91
C PHE A 197 2.48 -3.28 -4.18
N GLY A 198 2.62 -3.89 -5.36
CA GLY A 198 3.81 -4.63 -5.75
C GLY A 198 5.05 -3.75 -5.86
N VAL A 199 4.92 -2.59 -6.49
CA VAL A 199 5.99 -1.58 -6.60
C VAL A 199 6.36 -1.07 -5.21
N VAL A 200 5.37 -0.71 -4.38
CA VAL A 200 5.65 -0.22 -3.02
C VAL A 200 6.31 -1.30 -2.15
N LEU A 201 5.84 -2.55 -2.24
CA LEU A 201 6.45 -3.69 -1.54
C LEU A 201 7.92 -3.86 -1.94
N LEU A 202 8.22 -3.81 -3.24
CA LEU A 202 9.60 -3.89 -3.74
C LEU A 202 10.46 -2.78 -3.15
N PHE A 203 10.01 -1.53 -3.20
CA PHE A 203 10.73 -0.39 -2.62
C PHE A 203 10.95 -0.57 -1.11
N LEU A 204 9.95 -1.03 -0.37
CA LEU A 204 10.05 -1.27 1.07
C LEU A 204 11.06 -2.39 1.39
N VAL A 205 11.07 -3.48 0.64
CA VAL A 205 12.01 -4.60 0.83
C VAL A 205 13.44 -4.17 0.53
N VAL A 206 13.67 -3.45 -0.58
CA VAL A 206 15.00 -2.92 -0.93
C VAL A 206 15.47 -1.94 0.14
N ALA A 207 14.61 -1.03 0.57
CA ALA A 207 14.93 -0.07 1.62
C ALA A 207 15.28 -0.78 2.94
N ALA A 208 14.48 -1.76 3.38
CA ALA A 208 14.75 -2.55 4.57
C ALA A 208 16.07 -3.32 4.47
N ALA A 209 16.38 -3.93 3.31
CA ALA A 209 17.64 -4.62 3.08
C ALA A 209 18.84 -3.68 3.18
N CYS A 210 18.79 -2.50 2.54
CA CYS A 210 19.85 -1.50 2.64
C CYS A 210 20.08 -1.03 4.08
N TRP A 211 19.00 -0.86 4.85
CA TRP A 211 19.09 -0.48 6.26
C TRP A 211 19.72 -1.59 7.11
N ILE A 212 19.30 -2.85 6.93
CA ILE A 212 19.87 -4.01 7.64
C ILE A 212 21.37 -4.16 7.33
N VAL A 213 21.78 -4.04 6.06
CA VAL A 213 23.19 -4.11 5.67
C VAL A 213 24.00 -2.98 6.32
N THR A 214 23.45 -1.77 6.39
CA THR A 214 24.09 -0.61 7.02
C THR A 214 24.25 -0.82 8.53
N LEU A 215 23.23 -1.36 9.20
CA LEU A 215 23.31 -1.73 10.61
C LEU A 215 24.36 -2.82 10.87
N TRP A 216 24.43 -3.83 9.99
CA TRP A 216 25.37 -4.93 10.13
C TRP A 216 26.82 -4.44 9.96
N ARG A 217 27.10 -3.61 8.94
CA ARG A 217 28.42 -2.98 8.74
C ARG A 217 28.83 -2.13 9.94
N LYS A 218 27.91 -1.34 10.50
CA LYS A 218 28.17 -0.51 11.69
C LYS A 218 28.49 -1.35 12.92
N ARG A 219 27.83 -2.51 13.08
CA ARG A 219 28.14 -3.44 14.18
C ARG A 219 29.54 -4.04 14.03
N HIS A 220 29.90 -4.48 12.82
CA HIS A 220 31.22 -5.04 12.54
C HIS A 220 32.35 -4.03 12.72
N SER A 221 32.16 -2.77 12.31
CA SER A 221 33.19 -1.74 12.50
C SER A 221 33.45 -1.47 13.98
N VAL A 222 32.41 -1.41 14.81
CA VAL A 222 32.53 -1.25 16.27
C VAL A 222 33.29 -2.43 16.89
N THR A 223 32.94 -3.66 16.53
CA THR A 223 33.63 -4.86 17.04
C THR A 223 35.12 -4.89 16.66
N HIS A 224 35.48 -4.46 15.45
CA HIS A 224 36.89 -4.36 15.05
C HIS A 224 37.63 -3.26 15.82
N THR A 225 37.03 -2.08 16.03
CA THR A 225 37.63 -1.00 16.80
C THR A 225 37.84 -1.39 18.27
N GLU A 226 36.87 -2.06 18.90
CA GLU A 226 37.00 -2.58 20.27
C GLU A 226 38.09 -3.64 20.38
N SER A 227 38.17 -4.57 19.41
CA SER A 227 39.21 -5.60 19.38
C SER A 227 40.62 -4.99 19.26
N SER A 228 40.82 -4.04 18.34
CA SER A 228 42.11 -3.34 18.17
C SER A 228 42.49 -2.46 19.36
N ALA A 229 41.52 -1.81 20.01
CA ALA A 229 41.76 -1.03 21.22
C ALA A 229 42.22 -1.93 22.39
N CYS A 230 41.67 -3.15 22.50
CA CYS A 230 42.05 -4.12 23.52
C CYS A 230 43.46 -4.68 23.28
N THR A 231 43.84 -4.97 22.03
CA THR A 231 45.20 -5.44 21.69
C THR A 231 46.27 -4.35 21.86
N GLY A 232 45.94 -3.09 21.54
CA GLY A 232 46.87 -1.97 21.67
C GLY A 232 47.22 -1.61 23.13
N ASN A 233 46.35 -1.92 24.08
CA ASN A 233 46.62 -1.71 25.51
C ASN A 233 47.44 -2.85 26.13
N LEU A 234 47.35 -4.08 25.60
CA LEU A 234 48.15 -5.24 26.04
C LEU A 234 49.64 -5.13 25.64
N HIS A 235 49.94 -4.39 24.58
CA HIS A 235 51.32 -4.18 24.12
C HIS A 235 52.05 -3.00 24.79
N LYS A 236 51.35 -2.25 25.66
CA LYS A 236 51.86 -1.08 26.40
C LYS A 236 52.01 -1.32 27.91
N ALA A 237 51.73 -2.53 28.39
CA ALA A 237 52.00 -2.99 29.76
C ALA A 237 53.21 -3.93 29.75
#